data_AF-A0A1K1PJG1-F1
#
_entry.id   AF-A0A1K1PJG1-F1
#
_cell.length_a   1.000
_cell.length_b   1.000
_cell.length_c   1.000
_cell.angle_alpha   90.00
_cell.angle_beta   90.00
_cell.angle_gamma   90.00
#
_symmetry.space_group_name_H-M   'P 1'
#
loop_
_entity.id
_entity.type
_entity.pdbx_description
1 polymer ?
#
loop_
_entity_poly.entity_id
_entity_poly.type
_entity_poly.pdbx_seq_one_letter_code
_entity_poly.pdbx_strand_id
1 'polypeptide(L)'
;MTSPANSSKKESSWINVAKACAIIGVVIQHVNGYLYTDQRIFYSVWWVVSLFIMIGGYNAMSSYLNRGYVVMKRRLLGIGIPYVIATIIYHVFDTHHFNLYELCLTLSHFNATGPLYYVAAYIQLLLITPVLIAVIQYCEKDNSTKRYAFAWILILGLCLLISKTTNIFDIAIGGGRLFAGPWLFFWFAGMFVRIREERCTLQVDMVYRMMIYTFLLLLWELIFSWGEVNHNYIGPLFRGSGVGMTWANTIETFIVFFWFKEVVSWYETKSCGCLCKIFAGLNYLGKHTLYVFLYHMLFKSIYKGVMPPPPQGLVSSILYAIACLGFMVFMPVWWERTEGRLKEKWCNFMLGVKVD
;
A
#
# COMPACT_ATOMS: atom_id res chain seq x y z
N MET A 1 -17.60 6.87 -28.02
CA MET A 1 -16.45 6.31 -27.29
C MET A 1 -15.23 6.43 -28.20
N THR A 2 -14.52 7.55 -28.12
CA THR A 2 -13.26 7.76 -28.83
C THR A 2 -12.13 7.19 -27.99
N SER A 3 -11.35 6.27 -28.57
CA SER A 3 -10.14 5.72 -27.95
C SER A 3 -9.14 6.85 -27.70
N PRO A 4 -8.61 7.04 -26.46
CA PRO A 4 -7.50 7.94 -26.27
C PRO A 4 -6.20 7.23 -26.66
N ALA A 5 -5.48 7.90 -27.55
CA ALA A 5 -4.13 7.65 -28.03
C ALA A 5 -3.17 7.00 -27.01
N ASN A 6 -2.39 6.04 -27.55
CA ASN A 6 -1.16 5.52 -26.98
C ASN A 6 -0.17 6.65 -26.66
N SER A 7 -0.16 7.11 -25.42
CA SER A 7 1.08 7.55 -24.77
C SER A 7 1.29 6.64 -23.57
N SER A 8 2.49 6.07 -23.44
CA SER A 8 2.87 5.32 -22.24
C SER A 8 2.90 6.31 -21.06
N LYS A 9 1.76 6.53 -20.40
CA LYS A 9 1.67 7.40 -19.23
C LYS A 9 2.67 6.89 -18.18
N LYS A 10 3.72 7.68 -17.98
CA LYS A 10 4.72 7.53 -16.92
C LYS A 10 3.96 7.48 -15.59
N GLU A 11 4.28 6.51 -14.73
CA GLU A 11 3.69 6.43 -13.39
C GLU A 11 3.89 7.78 -12.67
N SER A 12 2.81 8.28 -12.07
CA SER A 12 2.82 9.61 -11.43
C SER A 12 3.81 9.61 -10.26
N SER A 13 4.70 10.60 -10.21
CA SER A 13 5.76 10.68 -9.20
C SER A 13 5.21 10.81 -7.78
N TRP A 14 4.10 11.53 -7.57
CA TRP A 14 3.51 11.71 -6.25
C TRP A 14 3.13 10.37 -5.63
N ILE A 15 2.69 9.41 -6.46
CA ILE A 15 2.37 8.04 -6.02
C ILE A 15 3.63 7.37 -5.48
N ASN A 16 4.74 7.47 -6.20
CA ASN A 16 5.99 6.85 -5.80
C ASN A 16 6.57 7.53 -4.55
N VAL A 17 6.56 8.86 -4.49
CA VAL A 17 6.98 9.62 -3.30
C VAL A 17 6.14 9.22 -2.08
N ALA A 18 4.82 9.17 -2.22
CA ALA A 18 3.91 8.76 -1.14
C ALA A 18 4.20 7.32 -0.67
N LYS A 19 4.38 6.37 -1.60
CA LYS A 19 4.78 4.99 -1.28
C LYS A 19 6.14 4.92 -0.58
N ALA A 20 7.11 5.74 -1.00
CA ALA A 20 8.43 5.81 -0.39
C ALA A 20 8.37 6.28 1.06
N CYS A 21 7.64 7.37 1.33
CA CYS A 21 7.42 7.85 2.69
C CYS A 21 6.65 6.82 3.55
N ALA A 22 5.64 6.18 2.98
CA ALA A 22 4.89 5.14 3.66
C ALA A 22 5.77 3.93 4.03
N ILE A 23 6.65 3.46 3.14
CA ILE A 23 7.49 2.29 3.46
C ILE A 23 8.53 2.62 4.52
N ILE A 24 9.07 3.84 4.52
CA ILE A 24 9.96 4.31 5.58
C ILE A 24 9.22 4.22 6.93
N GLY A 25 7.97 4.68 6.98
CA GLY A 25 7.14 4.57 8.18
C GLY A 25 6.86 3.11 8.60
N VAL A 26 6.55 2.21 7.65
CA VAL A 26 6.35 0.78 7.90
C VAL A 26 7.61 0.12 8.49
N VAL A 27 8.79 0.44 7.94
CA VAL A 27 10.04 -0.12 8.44
C VAL A 27 10.37 0.43 9.83
N ILE A 28 10.21 1.73 10.06
CA ILE A 28 10.37 2.33 11.40
C ILE A 28 9.43 1.67 12.40
N GLN A 29 8.16 1.46 12.01
CA GLN A 29 7.13 0.79 12.81
C GLN A 29 7.55 -0.62 13.24
N HIS A 30 8.05 -1.44 12.30
CA HIS A 30 8.28 -2.85 12.58
C HIS A 30 9.70 -3.18 13.07
N VAL A 31 10.71 -2.37 12.78
CA VAL A 31 12.11 -2.72 13.07
C VAL A 31 12.46 -2.59 14.56
N ASN A 32 11.96 -1.54 15.23
CA ASN A 32 12.40 -1.22 16.59
C ASN A 32 11.39 -1.54 17.69
N GLY A 33 10.16 -1.92 17.33
CA GLY A 33 9.07 -2.00 18.31
C GLY A 33 8.76 -0.67 18.99
N TYR A 34 9.38 0.45 18.57
CA TYR A 34 9.19 1.78 19.13
C TYR A 34 7.74 2.25 19.10
N LEU A 35 7.00 1.71 18.16
CA LEU A 35 5.57 1.88 18.05
C LEU A 35 4.82 1.46 19.33
N TYR A 36 5.32 0.46 20.05
CA TYR A 36 4.75 -0.01 21.30
C TYR A 36 5.35 0.67 22.53
N THR A 37 6.32 1.57 22.35
CA THR A 37 7.01 2.25 23.45
C THR A 37 6.75 3.76 23.50
N ASP A 38 6.56 4.44 22.36
CA ASP A 38 6.16 5.86 22.31
C ASP A 38 4.90 6.03 21.46
N GLN A 39 3.82 6.42 22.13
CA GLN A 39 2.50 6.60 21.57
C GLN A 39 2.46 7.72 20.51
N ARG A 40 3.32 8.74 20.58
CA ARG A 40 3.40 9.82 19.57
C ARG A 40 3.93 9.28 18.24
N ILE A 41 5.01 8.48 18.30
CA ILE A 41 5.59 7.84 17.13
C ILE A 41 4.58 6.87 16.50
N PHE A 42 3.83 6.12 17.32
CA PHE A 42 2.75 5.26 16.84
C PHE A 42 1.75 6.03 15.98
N TYR A 43 1.33 7.22 16.45
CA TYR A 43 0.33 8.02 15.74
C TYR A 43 0.87 8.66 14.47
N SER A 44 2.09 9.20 14.48
CA SER A 44 2.68 9.86 13.30
C SER A 44 2.91 8.92 12.10
N VAL A 45 2.84 7.60 12.29
CA VAL A 45 2.95 6.60 11.21
C VAL A 45 1.70 5.73 11.05
N TRP A 46 0.58 6.07 11.70
CA TRP A 46 -0.60 5.21 11.69
C TRP A 46 -1.23 5.10 10.29
N TRP A 47 -1.14 6.16 9.49
CA TRP A 47 -1.67 6.26 8.13
C TRP A 47 -0.97 5.38 7.08
N VAL A 48 0.22 4.83 7.36
CA VAL A 48 1.11 4.27 6.31
C VAL A 48 0.50 3.07 5.57
N VAL A 49 -0.14 2.14 6.28
CA VAL A 49 -0.79 0.96 5.69
C VAL A 49 -2.01 1.38 4.89
N SER A 50 -2.88 2.20 5.50
CA SER A 50 -4.08 2.75 4.88
C SER A 50 -3.77 3.52 3.60
N LEU A 51 -2.68 4.30 3.60
CA LEU A 51 -2.21 5.03 2.42
C LEU A 51 -1.76 4.09 1.30
N PHE A 52 -1.00 3.04 1.63
CA PHE A 52 -0.60 2.02 0.64
C PHE A 52 -1.80 1.33 -0.01
N ILE A 53 -2.80 0.96 0.80
CA ILE A 53 -4.04 0.34 0.33
C ILE A 53 -4.82 1.32 -0.57
N MET A 54 -4.96 2.57 -0.16
CA MET A 54 -5.64 3.60 -0.95
C MET A 54 -4.94 3.86 -2.29
N ILE A 55 -3.61 3.97 -2.29
CA ILE A 55 -2.79 4.07 -3.51
C ILE A 55 -2.97 2.81 -4.38
N GLY A 56 -3.08 1.63 -3.76
CA GLY A 56 -3.38 0.37 -4.44
C GLY A 56 -4.68 0.42 -5.22
N GLY A 57 -5.77 0.85 -4.57
CA GLY A 57 -7.07 1.05 -5.20
C GLY A 57 -7.06 2.10 -6.32
N TYR A 58 -6.39 3.24 -6.09
CA TYR A 58 -6.19 4.27 -7.11
C TYR A 58 -5.50 3.71 -8.37
N ASN A 59 -4.42 2.94 -8.18
CA ASN A 59 -3.67 2.32 -9.27
C ASN A 59 -4.44 1.19 -9.96
N ALA A 60 -5.26 0.44 -9.23
CA ALA A 60 -6.12 -0.60 -9.79
C ALA A 60 -7.15 0.02 -10.74
N MET A 61 -7.84 1.08 -10.32
CA MET A 61 -8.77 1.82 -11.16
C MET A 61 -8.07 2.46 -12.36
N SER A 62 -6.91 3.08 -12.15
CA SER A 62 -6.14 3.69 -13.24
C SER A 62 -5.75 2.66 -14.31
N SER A 63 -5.38 1.45 -13.89
CA SER A 63 -5.03 0.36 -14.81
C SER A 63 -6.23 -0.14 -15.60
N TYR A 64 -7.38 -0.26 -14.93
CA TYR A 64 -8.64 -0.62 -15.57
C TYR A 64 -9.05 0.42 -16.62
N LEU A 65 -9.03 1.72 -16.27
CA LEU A 65 -9.39 2.80 -17.19
C LEU A 65 -8.49 2.82 -18.44
N ASN A 66 -7.19 2.57 -18.28
CA ASN A 66 -6.24 2.62 -19.39
C ASN A 66 -6.25 1.36 -20.27
N ARG A 67 -6.43 0.17 -19.69
CA ARG A 67 -6.15 -1.11 -20.38
C ARG A 67 -7.14 -2.24 -20.08
N GLY A 68 -8.23 -1.94 -19.36
CA GLY A 68 -9.31 -2.88 -19.06
C GLY A 68 -8.90 -4.05 -18.16
N TYR A 69 -9.71 -5.10 -18.19
CA TYR A 69 -9.62 -6.26 -17.29
C TYR A 69 -8.35 -7.11 -17.50
N VAL A 70 -7.81 -7.15 -18.72
CA VAL A 70 -6.68 -8.01 -19.10
C VAL A 70 -5.44 -7.71 -18.24
N VAL A 71 -5.17 -6.44 -17.95
CA VAL A 71 -4.01 -6.03 -17.15
C VAL A 71 -4.19 -6.38 -15.68
N MET A 72 -5.41 -6.32 -15.16
CA MET A 72 -5.70 -6.73 -13.79
C MET A 72 -5.44 -8.23 -13.59
N LYS A 73 -5.85 -9.08 -14.55
CA LYS A 73 -5.53 -10.50 -14.55
C LYS A 73 -4.01 -10.74 -14.53
N ARG A 74 -3.25 -10.02 -15.36
CA ARG A 74 -1.78 -10.13 -15.38
C ARG A 74 -1.15 -9.72 -14.05
N ARG A 75 -1.66 -8.68 -13.38
CA ARG A 75 -1.19 -8.27 -12.05
C ARG A 75 -1.50 -9.30 -10.97
N LEU A 76 -2.70 -9.86 -11.00
CA LEU A 76 -3.09 -10.93 -10.08
C LEU A 76 -2.14 -12.12 -10.21
N LEU A 77 -1.82 -12.54 -11.44
CA LEU A 77 -0.85 -13.61 -11.67
C LEU A 77 0.58 -13.22 -11.26
N GLY A 78 0.99 -11.98 -11.56
CA GLY A 78 2.31 -11.46 -11.21
C GLY A 78 2.58 -11.37 -9.70
N ILE A 79 1.54 -11.30 -8.86
CA ILE A 79 1.67 -11.32 -7.40
C ILE A 79 1.32 -12.70 -6.83
N GLY A 80 0.30 -13.36 -7.38
CA GLY A 80 -0.18 -14.66 -6.93
C GLY A 80 0.85 -15.78 -7.14
N ILE A 81 1.56 -15.81 -8.26
CA ILE A 81 2.60 -16.83 -8.51
C ILE A 81 3.75 -16.68 -7.49
N PRO A 82 4.38 -15.50 -7.31
CA PRO A 82 5.38 -15.32 -6.26
C PRO A 82 4.87 -15.63 -4.85
N TYR A 83 3.61 -15.31 -4.55
CA TYR A 83 3.00 -15.65 -3.25
C TYR A 83 2.93 -17.15 -3.01
N VAL A 84 2.47 -17.93 -4.01
CA VAL A 84 2.42 -19.39 -3.92
C VAL A 84 3.82 -19.96 -3.74
N ILE A 85 4.79 -19.49 -4.54
CA ILE A 85 6.20 -19.92 -4.42
C ILE A 85 6.76 -19.59 -3.04
N ALA A 86 6.56 -18.36 -2.54
CA ALA A 86 7.02 -17.94 -1.22
C ALA A 86 6.38 -18.76 -0.09
N THR A 87 5.08 -19.09 -0.24
CA THR A 87 4.36 -19.95 0.73
C THR A 87 4.92 -21.36 0.74
N ILE A 88 5.24 -21.94 -0.43
CA ILE A 88 5.88 -23.26 -0.54
C ILE A 88 7.25 -23.26 0.13
N ILE A 89 8.09 -22.29 -0.21
CA ILE A 89 9.44 -22.15 0.36
C ILE A 89 9.33 -22.03 1.88
N TYR A 90 8.47 -21.14 2.37
CA TYR A 90 8.26 -20.96 3.80
C TYR A 90 7.86 -22.27 4.49
N HIS A 91 6.86 -22.99 3.97
CA HIS A 91 6.40 -24.26 4.56
C HIS A 91 7.53 -25.29 4.62
N VAL A 92 8.27 -25.48 3.53
CA VAL A 92 9.39 -26.44 3.49
C VAL A 92 10.48 -26.09 4.50
N PHE A 93 10.78 -24.79 4.66
CA PHE A 93 11.80 -24.33 5.61
C PHE A 93 11.33 -24.42 7.08
N ASP A 94 10.07 -24.07 7.36
CA ASP A 94 9.53 -23.99 8.73
C ASP A 94 9.22 -25.37 9.30
N THR A 95 8.62 -26.26 8.50
CA THR A 95 8.19 -27.58 8.96
C THR A 95 9.21 -28.68 8.66
N HIS A 96 10.26 -28.39 7.88
CA HIS A 96 11.25 -29.36 7.37
C HIS A 96 10.67 -30.51 6.53
N HIS A 97 9.40 -30.42 6.11
CA HIS A 97 8.77 -31.40 5.23
C HIS A 97 7.76 -30.71 4.29
N PHE A 98 7.40 -31.37 3.19
CA PHE A 98 6.40 -30.85 2.26
C PHE A 98 5.08 -31.60 2.43
N ASN A 99 4.05 -30.91 2.91
CA ASN A 99 2.69 -31.42 2.98
C ASN A 99 1.78 -30.65 2.01
N LEU A 100 1.39 -31.30 0.90
CA LEU A 100 0.54 -30.69 -0.13
C LEU A 100 -0.85 -30.32 0.41
N TYR A 101 -1.40 -31.12 1.33
CA TYR A 101 -2.71 -30.87 1.93
C TYR A 101 -2.70 -29.60 2.77
N GLU A 102 -1.69 -29.44 3.63
CA GLU A 102 -1.50 -28.23 4.44
C GLU A 102 -1.23 -27.00 3.57
N LEU A 103 -0.43 -27.14 2.51
CA LEU A 103 -0.21 -26.07 1.55
C LEU A 103 -1.52 -25.61 0.90
N CYS A 104 -2.33 -26.56 0.42
CA CYS A 104 -3.63 -26.27 -0.19
C CYS A 104 -4.58 -25.60 0.81
N LEU A 105 -4.60 -26.07 2.07
CA LEU A 105 -5.39 -25.43 3.13
C LEU A 105 -4.92 -24.00 3.41
N THR A 106 -3.61 -23.79 3.57
CA THR A 106 -3.01 -22.46 3.78
C THR A 106 -3.35 -21.49 2.65
N LEU A 107 -3.18 -21.92 1.39
CA LEU A 107 -3.46 -21.07 0.23
C LEU A 107 -4.96 -20.76 0.06
N SER A 108 -5.83 -21.75 0.27
CA SER A 108 -7.28 -21.61 0.09
C SER A 108 -7.93 -20.77 1.20
N HIS A 109 -7.48 -20.95 2.44
CA HIS A 109 -8.02 -20.20 3.58
C HIS A 109 -7.36 -18.82 3.73
N PHE A 110 -6.37 -18.47 2.90
CA PHE A 110 -5.50 -17.31 3.11
C PHE A 110 -4.84 -17.31 4.50
N ASN A 111 -4.67 -18.50 5.08
CA ASN A 111 -4.07 -18.74 6.39
C ASN A 111 -2.53 -18.83 6.26
N ALA A 112 -1.94 -17.91 5.51
CA ALA A 112 -0.50 -17.86 5.40
C ALA A 112 0.08 -17.30 6.70
N THR A 113 1.06 -18.02 7.23
CA THR A 113 1.84 -17.68 8.41
C THR A 113 2.33 -16.22 8.37
N GLY A 114 2.58 -15.68 9.56
CA GLY A 114 2.78 -14.24 9.81
C GLY A 114 3.66 -13.42 8.86
N PRO A 115 4.69 -13.92 8.15
CA PRO A 115 5.42 -13.07 7.19
C PRO A 115 4.68 -12.73 5.89
N LEU A 116 3.61 -13.46 5.53
CA LEU A 116 2.96 -13.36 4.20
C LEU A 116 1.53 -12.79 4.20
N TYR A 117 0.95 -12.46 5.36
CA TYR A 117 -0.46 -12.05 5.45
C TYR A 117 -0.80 -10.78 4.64
N TYR A 118 0.13 -9.83 4.50
CA TYR A 118 -0.12 -8.63 3.68
C TYR A 118 -0.25 -8.97 2.20
N VAL A 119 0.48 -9.98 1.72
CA VAL A 119 0.35 -10.48 0.35
C VAL A 119 -1.04 -11.08 0.14
N ALA A 120 -1.47 -11.92 1.08
CA ALA A 120 -2.80 -12.52 1.07
C ALA A 120 -3.91 -11.46 1.08
N ALA A 121 -3.82 -10.47 1.97
CA ALA A 121 -4.77 -9.36 2.05
C ALA A 121 -4.82 -8.56 0.73
N TYR A 122 -3.66 -8.28 0.12
CA TYR A 122 -3.60 -7.57 -1.15
C TYR A 122 -4.20 -8.36 -2.31
N ILE A 123 -3.98 -9.69 -2.36
CA ILE A 123 -4.60 -10.57 -3.36
C ILE A 123 -6.13 -10.54 -3.21
N GLN A 124 -6.65 -10.59 -1.99
CA GLN A 124 -8.11 -10.50 -1.76
C GLN A 124 -8.69 -9.18 -2.29
N LEU A 125 -7.98 -8.05 -2.11
CA LEU A 125 -8.39 -6.75 -2.65
C LEU A 125 -8.35 -6.70 -4.18
N LEU A 126 -7.35 -7.33 -4.82
CA LEU A 126 -7.32 -7.47 -6.28
C LEU A 126 -8.49 -8.33 -6.80
N LEU A 127 -8.84 -9.41 -6.08
CA LEU A 127 -9.93 -10.30 -6.46
C LEU A 127 -11.31 -9.65 -6.37
N ILE A 128 -11.54 -8.77 -5.40
CA ILE A 128 -12.82 -8.03 -5.25
C ILE A 128 -12.90 -6.79 -6.16
N THR A 129 -11.77 -6.29 -6.67
CA THR A 129 -11.72 -5.11 -7.55
C THR A 129 -12.69 -5.16 -8.75
N PRO A 130 -12.86 -6.26 -9.51
CA PRO A 130 -13.87 -6.36 -10.56
C PRO A 130 -15.29 -5.98 -10.11
N VAL A 131 -15.68 -6.45 -8.92
CA VAL A 131 -17.01 -6.19 -8.35
C VAL A 131 -17.12 -4.72 -8.00
N LEU A 132 -16.09 -4.14 -7.39
CA LEU A 132 -16.04 -2.71 -7.06
C LEU A 132 -16.08 -1.82 -8.31
N ILE A 133 -15.42 -2.23 -9.40
CA ILE A 133 -15.51 -1.54 -10.70
C ILE A 133 -16.95 -1.57 -11.20
N ALA A 134 -17.63 -2.73 -11.16
CA ALA A 134 -19.02 -2.84 -11.60
C ALA A 134 -19.94 -1.94 -10.76
N VAL A 135 -19.73 -1.86 -9.44
CA VAL A 135 -20.45 -0.94 -8.55
C VAL A 135 -20.21 0.52 -8.98
N ILE A 136 -18.95 0.91 -9.19
CA ILE A 136 -18.62 2.27 -9.63
C ILE A 136 -19.27 2.59 -10.99
N GLN A 137 -19.21 1.66 -11.95
CA GLN A 137 -19.84 1.83 -13.27
C GLN A 137 -21.36 1.99 -13.18
N TYR A 138 -22.01 1.25 -12.28
CA TYR A 138 -23.43 1.40 -12.01
C TYR A 138 -23.76 2.78 -11.41
N CYS A 139 -22.93 3.29 -10.50
CA CYS A 139 -23.05 4.64 -9.96
C CYS A 139 -22.81 5.71 -11.05
N GLU A 140 -21.89 5.44 -11.97
CA GLU A 140 -21.50 6.35 -13.05
C GLU A 140 -22.52 6.47 -14.18
N LYS A 141 -23.34 5.44 -14.44
CA LYS A 141 -24.31 5.43 -15.54
C LYS A 141 -25.16 6.71 -15.60
N ASP A 142 -25.61 7.20 -14.44
CA ASP A 142 -26.43 8.41 -14.31
C ASP A 142 -25.76 9.49 -13.45
N ASN A 143 -24.45 9.36 -13.17
CA ASN A 143 -23.68 10.20 -12.25
C ASN A 143 -24.43 10.50 -10.92
N SER A 144 -25.14 9.49 -10.39
CA SER A 144 -26.08 9.70 -9.30
C SER A 144 -25.36 9.76 -7.96
N THR A 145 -25.35 10.93 -7.31
CA THR A 145 -24.82 11.10 -5.95
C THR A 145 -25.48 10.15 -4.96
N LYS A 146 -26.79 9.84 -5.14
CA LYS A 146 -27.53 8.89 -4.29
C LYS A 146 -26.96 7.47 -4.41
N ARG A 147 -26.64 7.01 -5.63
CA ARG A 147 -26.01 5.70 -5.85
C ARG A 147 -24.63 5.63 -5.21
N TYR A 148 -23.87 6.71 -5.29
CA TYR A 148 -22.57 6.78 -4.63
C TYR A 148 -22.68 6.76 -3.11
N ALA A 149 -23.59 7.53 -2.53
CA ALA A 149 -23.84 7.51 -1.09
C ALA A 149 -24.26 6.11 -0.62
N PHE A 150 -25.16 5.45 -1.36
CA PHE A 150 -25.55 4.07 -1.09
C PHE A 150 -24.38 3.09 -1.17
N ALA A 151 -23.55 3.17 -2.21
CA ALA A 151 -22.37 2.32 -2.36
C ALA A 151 -21.37 2.49 -1.20
N TRP A 152 -21.13 3.74 -0.77
CA TRP A 152 -20.27 4.03 0.39
C TRP A 152 -20.84 3.44 1.69
N ILE A 153 -22.14 3.59 1.94
CA ILE A 153 -22.81 3.00 3.11
C ILE A 153 -22.72 1.47 3.07
N LEU A 154 -22.97 0.87 1.91
CA LEU A 154 -22.90 -0.58 1.72
C LEU A 154 -21.49 -1.11 1.99
N ILE A 155 -20.46 -0.46 1.45
CA ILE A 155 -19.06 -0.86 1.66
C ILE A 155 -18.65 -0.68 3.11
N LEU A 156 -19.05 0.42 3.75
CA LEU A 156 -18.80 0.64 5.18
C LEU A 156 -19.48 -0.44 6.03
N GLY A 157 -20.75 -0.74 5.76
CA GLY A 157 -21.50 -1.82 6.43
C GLY A 157 -20.86 -3.18 6.23
N LEU A 158 -20.39 -3.48 5.02
CA LEU A 158 -19.65 -4.71 4.70
C LEU A 158 -18.34 -4.80 5.49
N CYS A 159 -17.56 -3.72 5.54
CA CYS A 159 -16.32 -3.66 6.31
C CYS A 159 -16.58 -3.90 7.80
N LEU A 160 -17.64 -3.31 8.37
CA LEU A 160 -18.03 -3.51 9.77
C LEU A 160 -18.43 -4.95 10.06
N LEU A 161 -19.25 -5.54 9.18
CA LEU A 161 -19.71 -6.92 9.29
C LEU A 161 -18.51 -7.87 9.26
N ILE A 162 -17.69 -7.81 8.20
CA ILE A 162 -16.53 -8.68 8.00
C ILE A 162 -15.53 -8.57 9.14
N SER A 163 -15.25 -7.35 9.61
CA SER A 163 -14.32 -7.12 10.72
C SER A 163 -14.78 -7.81 12.01
N LYS A 164 -16.10 -7.94 12.21
CA LYS A 164 -16.70 -8.59 13.38
C LYS A 164 -16.85 -10.10 13.21
N THR A 165 -17.18 -10.59 12.01
CA THR A 165 -17.64 -11.97 11.80
C THR A 165 -16.61 -12.90 11.16
N THR A 166 -15.55 -12.38 10.55
CA THR A 166 -14.56 -13.21 9.86
C THR A 166 -13.24 -13.19 10.61
N ASN A 167 -12.59 -14.34 10.81
CA ASN A 167 -11.24 -14.42 11.33
C ASN A 167 -10.47 -15.49 10.55
N ILE A 168 -9.66 -15.06 9.59
CA ILE A 168 -8.78 -15.92 8.79
C ILE A 168 -7.51 -16.24 9.57
N PHE A 169 -6.97 -15.25 10.27
CA PHE A 169 -5.75 -15.38 11.06
C PHE A 169 -5.72 -14.33 12.16
N ASP A 170 -5.23 -14.68 13.36
CA ASP A 170 -5.21 -13.76 14.50
C ASP A 170 -4.05 -12.75 14.41
N ILE A 171 -4.17 -11.84 13.44
CA ILE A 171 -3.31 -10.66 13.29
C ILE A 171 -4.17 -9.41 13.46
N ALA A 172 -3.58 -8.39 14.07
CA ALA A 172 -4.22 -7.12 14.32
C ALA A 172 -4.85 -6.51 13.04
N ILE A 173 -6.04 -5.98 13.22
CA ILE A 173 -6.84 -5.23 12.25
C ILE A 173 -7.29 -6.04 11.01
N GLY A 174 -6.94 -5.61 9.79
CA GLY A 174 -7.53 -6.11 8.53
C GLY A 174 -6.80 -7.28 7.88
N GLY A 175 -5.54 -7.52 8.25
CA GLY A 175 -4.72 -8.59 7.67
C GLY A 175 -5.27 -10.00 7.89
N GLY A 176 -6.02 -10.19 8.98
CA GLY A 176 -6.67 -11.44 9.36
C GLY A 176 -8.14 -11.54 8.98
N ARG A 177 -8.69 -10.64 8.16
CA ARG A 177 -10.13 -10.56 7.86
C ARG A 177 -10.38 -10.81 6.37
N LEU A 178 -11.56 -11.32 6.03
CA LEU A 178 -11.95 -11.55 4.63
C LEU A 178 -11.98 -10.22 3.85
N PHE A 179 -11.60 -10.23 2.58
CA PHE A 179 -11.45 -9.02 1.75
C PHE A 179 -10.59 -7.92 2.40
N ALA A 180 -9.63 -8.30 3.24
CA ALA A 180 -8.81 -7.41 4.06
C ALA A 180 -9.61 -6.54 5.06
N GLY A 181 -10.86 -6.91 5.34
CA GLY A 181 -11.77 -6.26 6.28
C GLY A 181 -11.87 -4.75 6.08
N PRO A 182 -11.42 -3.94 7.05
CA PRO A 182 -11.50 -2.49 6.97
C PRO A 182 -10.71 -1.86 5.81
N TRP A 183 -9.72 -2.57 5.25
CA TRP A 183 -8.86 -2.03 4.20
C TRP A 183 -9.61 -1.91 2.87
N LEU A 184 -10.69 -2.67 2.71
CA LEU A 184 -11.60 -2.57 1.57
C LEU A 184 -12.15 -1.14 1.40
N PHE A 185 -12.40 -0.44 2.51
CA PHE A 185 -12.87 0.95 2.49
C PHE A 185 -11.85 1.89 1.82
N PHE A 186 -10.57 1.83 2.22
CA PHE A 186 -9.53 2.66 1.61
C PHE A 186 -9.25 2.27 0.16
N TRP A 187 -9.31 0.97 -0.15
CA TRP A 187 -9.16 0.50 -1.52
C TRP A 187 -10.24 1.11 -2.42
N PHE A 188 -11.51 1.05 -1.99
CA PHE A 188 -12.61 1.70 -2.69
C PHE A 188 -12.45 3.22 -2.76
N ALA A 189 -11.97 3.85 -1.68
CA ALA A 189 -11.69 5.28 -1.66
C ALA A 189 -10.68 5.69 -2.73
N GLY A 190 -9.58 4.95 -2.87
CA GLY A 190 -8.58 5.19 -3.92
C GLY A 190 -9.16 5.07 -5.32
N MET A 191 -9.98 4.03 -5.56
CA MET A 191 -10.67 3.83 -6.84
C MET A 191 -11.62 5.01 -7.16
N PHE A 192 -12.40 5.44 -6.16
CA PHE A 192 -13.31 6.56 -6.27
C PHE A 192 -12.58 7.88 -6.56
N VAL A 193 -11.48 8.16 -5.87
CA VAL A 193 -10.67 9.36 -6.14
C VAL A 193 -10.16 9.36 -7.58
N ARG A 194 -9.65 8.23 -8.08
CA ARG A 194 -9.15 8.13 -9.46
C ARG A 194 -10.23 8.43 -10.49
N ILE A 195 -11.45 7.92 -10.31
CA ILE A 195 -12.53 8.15 -11.28
C ILE A 195 -13.04 9.59 -11.25
N ARG A 196 -13.09 10.20 -10.06
CA ARG A 196 -13.52 11.61 -9.91
C ARG A 196 -12.48 12.59 -10.38
N GLU A 197 -11.20 12.26 -10.28
CA GLU A 197 -10.11 13.12 -10.77
C GLU A 197 -10.22 13.41 -12.27
N GLU A 198 -10.66 12.47 -13.10
CA GLU A 198 -10.84 12.72 -14.55
C GLU A 198 -11.95 13.72 -14.85
N ARG A 199 -12.85 13.94 -13.89
CA ARG A 199 -14.05 14.78 -14.06
C ARG A 199 -14.04 16.03 -13.20
N CYS A 200 -13.09 16.15 -12.28
CA CYS A 200 -13.00 17.33 -11.45
C CYS A 200 -12.51 18.50 -12.31
N THR A 201 -13.46 19.34 -12.71
CA THR A 201 -13.21 20.58 -13.47
C THR A 201 -12.91 21.77 -12.55
N LEU A 202 -12.87 21.55 -11.23
CA LEU A 202 -12.69 22.61 -10.26
C LEU A 202 -11.29 23.22 -10.41
N GLN A 203 -11.23 24.39 -11.06
CA GLN A 203 -10.02 25.16 -11.28
C GLN A 203 -9.62 25.95 -10.03
N VAL A 204 -9.50 25.27 -8.89
CA VAL A 204 -8.82 25.86 -7.74
C VAL A 204 -7.32 25.85 -8.04
N ASP A 205 -6.61 26.91 -7.68
CA ASP A 205 -5.16 26.92 -7.82
C ASP A 205 -4.54 25.79 -6.97
N MET A 206 -3.56 25.10 -7.55
CA MET A 206 -2.83 24.02 -6.86
C MET A 206 -2.17 24.50 -5.56
N VAL A 207 -1.69 25.76 -5.52
CA VAL A 207 -1.12 26.38 -4.32
C VAL A 207 -2.16 26.49 -3.22
N TYR A 208 -3.38 26.91 -3.52
CA TYR A 208 -4.45 27.00 -2.50
C TYR A 208 -4.78 25.62 -1.95
N ARG A 209 -4.91 24.58 -2.79
CA ARG A 209 -5.14 23.21 -2.30
C ARG A 209 -3.98 22.71 -1.44
N MET A 210 -2.74 22.95 -1.87
CA MET A 210 -1.55 22.62 -1.09
C MET A 210 -1.55 23.30 0.29
N MET A 211 -1.87 24.59 0.36
CA MET A 211 -1.98 25.33 1.60
C MET A 211 -3.07 24.75 2.51
N ILE A 212 -4.25 24.41 1.96
CA ILE A 212 -5.34 23.80 2.71
C ILE A 212 -4.91 22.47 3.31
N TYR A 213 -4.36 21.55 2.52
CA TYR A 213 -3.95 20.24 3.05
C TYR A 213 -2.77 20.34 4.02
N THR A 214 -1.85 21.28 3.82
CA THR A 214 -0.76 21.55 4.77
C THR A 214 -1.31 22.10 6.07
N PHE A 215 -2.23 23.07 6.02
CA PHE A 215 -2.90 23.60 7.20
C PHE A 215 -3.69 22.51 7.94
N LEU A 216 -4.45 21.68 7.22
CA LEU A 216 -5.20 20.57 7.81
C LEU A 216 -4.27 19.55 8.48
N LEU A 217 -3.12 19.25 7.88
CA LEU A 217 -2.12 18.35 8.47
C LEU A 217 -1.49 18.96 9.73
N LEU A 218 -1.13 20.25 9.70
CA LEU A 218 -0.59 20.94 10.88
C LEU A 218 -1.63 21.07 11.99
N LEU A 219 -2.89 21.36 11.64
CA LEU A 219 -3.99 21.42 12.58
C LEU A 219 -4.25 20.03 13.20
N TRP A 220 -4.18 18.97 12.38
CA TRP A 220 -4.28 17.60 12.83
C TRP A 220 -3.21 17.26 13.86
N GLU A 221 -1.94 17.54 13.54
CA GLU A 221 -0.81 17.36 14.46
C GLU A 221 -0.96 18.21 15.74
N LEU A 222 -1.43 19.46 15.62
CA LEU A 222 -1.66 20.33 16.78
C LEU A 222 -2.70 19.71 17.74
N ILE A 223 -3.82 19.24 17.21
CA ILE A 223 -4.90 18.59 17.98
C ILE A 223 -4.38 17.38 18.76
N PHE A 224 -3.50 16.57 18.15
CA PHE A 224 -2.92 15.40 18.83
C PHE A 224 -1.78 15.75 19.77
N SER A 225 -0.97 16.76 19.46
CA SER A 225 0.12 17.22 20.32
C SER A 225 -0.37 17.83 21.63
N TRP A 226 -1.59 18.38 21.66
CA TRP A 226 -2.19 19.00 22.84
C TRP A 226 -2.84 17.99 23.80
N GLY A 227 -2.71 16.69 23.55
CA GLY A 227 -2.83 15.63 24.56
C GLY A 227 -4.21 15.34 25.14
N GLU A 228 -5.23 16.16 24.90
CA GLU A 228 -6.57 15.95 25.48
C GLU A 228 -7.51 15.10 24.61
N VAL A 229 -7.23 14.94 23.32
CA VAL A 229 -8.01 14.03 22.48
C VAL A 229 -7.49 12.61 22.71
N ASN A 230 -7.96 12.00 23.79
CA ASN A 230 -7.85 10.56 23.97
C ASN A 230 -8.40 9.89 22.69
N HIS A 231 -7.59 9.08 22.01
CA HIS A 231 -7.98 8.40 20.77
C HIS A 231 -9.23 7.53 20.96
N ASN A 232 -9.61 7.26 22.21
CA ASN A 232 -10.85 6.63 22.62
C ASN A 232 -12.11 7.49 22.40
N TYR A 233 -12.01 8.83 22.34
CA TYR A 233 -13.15 9.72 22.03
C TYR A 233 -13.59 9.57 20.58
N ILE A 234 -12.64 9.30 19.68
CA ILE A 234 -12.91 8.90 18.31
C ILE A 234 -12.86 7.38 18.27
N GLY A 235 -13.92 6.76 18.82
CA GLY A 235 -14.01 5.31 18.99
C GLY A 235 -13.61 4.53 17.72
N PRO A 236 -13.11 3.29 17.88
CA PRO A 236 -12.63 2.50 16.77
C PRO A 236 -13.74 2.32 15.73
N LEU A 237 -13.48 2.81 14.51
CA LEU A 237 -14.31 2.58 13.34
C LEU A 237 -14.39 1.07 13.06
N PHE A 238 -13.27 0.36 13.26
CA PHE A 238 -13.19 -1.10 13.16
C PHE A 238 -12.41 -1.66 14.34
N ARG A 239 -13.01 -2.60 15.08
CA ARG A 239 -12.35 -3.31 16.18
C ARG A 239 -11.58 -4.52 15.65
N GLY A 240 -10.31 -4.65 16.03
CA GLY A 240 -9.47 -5.83 15.78
C GLY A 240 -8.92 -6.42 17.08
N SER A 241 -8.22 -7.55 17.01
CA SER A 241 -7.47 -8.08 18.16
C SER A 241 -6.29 -7.13 18.46
N GLY A 242 -6.36 -6.44 19.60
CA GLY A 242 -5.27 -5.60 20.14
C GLY A 242 -5.21 -4.15 19.64
N VAL A 243 -5.41 -3.87 18.35
CA VAL A 243 -5.42 -2.50 17.77
C VAL A 243 -6.66 -2.31 16.90
N GLY A 244 -7.40 -1.22 17.10
CA GLY A 244 -8.54 -0.84 16.26
C GLY A 244 -8.17 0.24 15.25
N MET A 245 -8.79 0.23 14.07
CA MET A 245 -8.71 1.38 13.17
C MET A 245 -9.73 2.42 13.61
N THR A 246 -9.30 3.65 13.85
CA THR A 246 -10.15 4.77 14.27
C THR A 246 -10.54 5.65 13.08
N TRP A 247 -11.55 6.50 13.25
CA TRP A 247 -11.79 7.57 12.28
C TRP A 247 -10.61 8.54 12.19
N ALA A 248 -9.83 8.67 13.27
CA ALA A 248 -8.63 9.50 13.26
C ALA A 248 -7.62 9.02 12.20
N ASN A 249 -7.30 7.73 12.20
CA ASN A 249 -6.47 7.12 11.15
C ASN A 249 -7.02 7.37 9.73
N THR A 250 -8.35 7.29 9.59
CA THR A 250 -9.01 7.48 8.31
C THR A 250 -8.85 8.91 7.80
N ILE A 251 -9.15 9.90 8.65
CA ILE A 251 -9.01 11.33 8.34
C ILE A 251 -7.57 11.66 7.98
N GLU A 252 -6.62 11.22 8.82
CA GLU A 252 -5.19 11.42 8.60
C GLU A 252 -4.74 10.86 7.24
N THR A 253 -5.15 9.63 6.93
CA THR A 253 -4.83 8.99 5.64
C THR A 253 -5.33 9.82 4.46
N PHE A 254 -6.54 10.36 4.53
CA PHE A 254 -7.08 11.21 3.46
C PHE A 254 -6.30 12.53 3.34
N ILE A 255 -6.01 13.20 4.46
CA ILE A 255 -5.22 14.45 4.46
C ILE A 255 -3.85 14.19 3.84
N VAL A 256 -3.14 13.16 4.29
CA VAL A 256 -1.81 12.79 3.81
C VAL A 256 -1.83 12.40 2.33
N PHE A 257 -2.83 11.62 1.89
CA PHE A 257 -2.99 11.23 0.49
C PHE A 257 -3.10 12.45 -0.42
N PHE A 258 -3.99 13.39 -0.10
CA PHE A 258 -4.16 14.59 -0.91
C PHE A 258 -2.99 15.57 -0.76
N TRP A 259 -2.38 15.66 0.43
CA TRP A 259 -1.19 16.46 0.66
C TRP A 259 -0.04 16.02 -0.27
N PHE A 260 0.28 14.73 -0.31
CA PHE A 260 1.31 14.22 -1.22
C PHE A 260 1.00 14.51 -2.68
N LYS A 261 -0.27 14.29 -3.08
CA LYS A 261 -0.70 14.58 -4.45
C LYS A 261 -0.45 16.04 -4.82
N GLU A 262 -0.89 16.99 -4.01
CA GLU A 262 -0.79 18.42 -4.36
C GLU A 262 0.64 18.96 -4.20
N VAL A 263 1.32 18.63 -3.10
CA VAL A 263 2.68 19.11 -2.82
C VAL A 263 3.67 18.61 -3.86
N VAL A 264 3.70 17.29 -4.12
CA VAL A 264 4.68 16.72 -5.06
C VAL A 264 4.40 17.22 -6.47
N SER A 265 3.12 17.27 -6.88
CA SER A 265 2.75 17.81 -8.21
C SER A 265 3.19 19.27 -8.36
N TRP A 266 3.04 20.09 -7.31
CA TRP A 266 3.51 21.48 -7.33
C TRP A 266 5.03 21.58 -7.50
N TYR A 267 5.79 20.78 -6.75
CA TYR A 267 7.25 20.79 -6.86
C TYR A 267 7.75 20.33 -8.23
N GLU A 268 7.07 19.38 -8.88
CA GLU A 268 7.41 18.97 -10.24
C GLU A 268 7.24 20.10 -11.25
N THR A 269 6.21 20.95 -11.08
CA THR A 269 5.99 22.07 -12.01
C THR A 269 7.00 23.21 -11.85
N LYS A 270 7.60 23.37 -10.67
CA LYS A 270 8.45 24.53 -10.35
C LYS A 270 9.97 24.28 -10.47
N SER A 271 10.42 23.03 -10.65
CA SER A 271 11.83 22.69 -10.89
C SER A 271 12.83 23.31 -9.88
N CYS A 272 12.49 23.31 -8.58
CA CYS A 272 13.37 23.82 -7.51
C CYS A 272 14.53 22.85 -7.20
N GLY A 273 15.77 23.24 -7.50
CA GLY A 273 16.93 22.35 -7.60
C GLY A 273 17.21 21.37 -6.44
N CYS A 274 17.14 21.78 -5.17
CA CYS A 274 17.44 20.87 -4.04
C CYS A 274 16.29 19.90 -3.74
N LEU A 275 15.07 20.41 -3.62
CA LEU A 275 13.88 19.61 -3.33
C LEU A 275 13.54 18.66 -4.49
N CYS A 276 13.81 19.05 -5.74
CA CYS A 276 13.69 18.15 -6.88
C CYS A 276 14.62 16.94 -6.79
N LYS A 277 15.85 17.08 -6.25
CA LYS A 277 16.74 15.93 -6.03
C LYS A 277 16.20 14.99 -4.96
N ILE A 278 15.66 15.54 -3.87
CA ILE A 278 15.03 14.74 -2.80
C ILE A 278 13.83 13.97 -3.35
N PHE A 279 12.90 14.64 -4.03
CA PHE A 279 11.74 13.98 -4.64
C PHE A 279 12.12 13.01 -5.76
N ALA A 280 13.19 13.27 -6.52
CA ALA A 280 13.71 12.31 -7.48
C ALA A 280 14.21 11.03 -6.79
N GLY A 281 14.93 11.17 -5.67
CA GLY A 281 15.36 10.03 -4.85
C GLY A 281 14.18 9.25 -4.26
N LEU A 282 13.19 9.94 -3.69
CA LEU A 282 11.97 9.31 -3.16
C LEU A 282 11.13 8.66 -4.27
N ASN A 283 11.02 9.28 -5.43
CA ASN A 283 10.35 8.70 -6.60
C ASN A 283 11.06 7.44 -7.09
N TYR A 284 12.40 7.45 -7.12
CA TYR A 284 13.18 6.26 -7.46
C TYR A 284 12.93 5.12 -6.46
N LEU A 285 13.05 5.42 -5.16
CA LEU A 285 12.78 4.47 -4.08
C LEU A 285 11.37 3.89 -4.21
N GLY A 286 10.37 4.78 -4.35
CA GLY A 286 8.94 4.50 -4.42
C GLY A 286 8.50 3.52 -5.50
N LYS A 287 9.22 3.46 -6.64
CA LYS A 287 8.92 2.52 -7.72
C LYS A 287 9.10 1.07 -7.30
N HIS A 288 10.00 0.81 -6.35
CA HIS A 288 10.36 -0.55 -5.94
C HIS A 288 9.73 -0.96 -4.60
N THR A 289 8.88 -0.12 -3.99
CA THR A 289 8.38 -0.34 -2.62
C THR A 289 7.16 -1.26 -2.53
N LEU A 290 6.48 -1.59 -3.63
CA LEU A 290 5.30 -2.47 -3.56
C LEU A 290 5.69 -3.86 -3.03
N TYR A 291 6.72 -4.49 -3.60
CA TYR A 291 7.21 -5.78 -3.11
C TYR A 291 7.76 -5.67 -1.69
N VAL A 292 8.43 -4.56 -1.37
CA VAL A 292 8.88 -4.31 0.00
C VAL A 292 7.69 -4.26 0.96
N PHE A 293 6.64 -3.52 0.64
CA PHE A 293 5.43 -3.46 1.45
C PHE A 293 4.74 -4.81 1.58
N LEU A 294 4.67 -5.61 0.52
CA LEU A 294 4.01 -6.91 0.58
C LEU A 294 4.80 -7.95 1.40
N TYR A 295 6.13 -7.90 1.36
CA TYR A 295 7.01 -8.91 1.96
C TYR A 295 7.86 -8.38 3.14
N HIS A 296 7.61 -7.18 3.66
CA HIS A 296 8.47 -6.57 4.70
C HIS A 296 8.58 -7.43 5.97
N MET A 297 7.53 -8.18 6.33
CA MET A 297 7.58 -9.08 7.49
C MET A 297 8.47 -10.30 7.23
N LEU A 298 8.48 -10.84 6.00
CA LEU A 298 9.44 -11.85 5.57
C LEU A 298 10.86 -11.31 5.60
N PHE A 299 11.10 -10.15 4.99
CA PHE A 299 12.43 -9.54 4.98
C PHE A 299 12.93 -9.20 6.39
N LYS A 300 12.05 -8.74 7.26
CA LYS A 300 12.36 -8.50 8.68
C LYS A 300 12.75 -9.79 9.40
N SER A 301 12.04 -10.89 9.15
CA SER A 301 12.35 -12.20 9.73
C SER A 301 13.75 -12.66 9.31
N ILE A 302 14.06 -12.59 8.01
CA ILE A 302 15.39 -12.92 7.47
C ILE A 302 16.47 -12.01 8.07
N TYR A 303 16.23 -10.69 8.08
CA TYR A 303 17.18 -9.71 8.59
C TYR A 303 17.52 -9.94 10.07
N LYS A 304 16.52 -10.29 10.90
CA LYS A 304 16.74 -10.66 12.31
C LYS A 304 17.52 -11.95 12.49
N GLY A 305 17.41 -12.90 11.56
CA GLY A 305 18.19 -14.13 11.59
C GLY A 305 19.67 -13.94 11.23
N VAL A 306 19.99 -12.90 10.44
CA VAL A 306 21.35 -12.64 9.94
C VAL A 306 22.08 -11.57 10.77
N MET A 307 21.37 -10.55 11.24
CA MET A 307 21.97 -9.40 11.92
C MET A 307 21.76 -9.48 13.43
N PRO A 308 22.75 -9.05 14.24
CA PRO A 308 22.59 -8.96 15.69
C PRO A 308 21.46 -7.96 16.04
N PRO A 309 20.82 -8.12 17.22
CA PRO A 309 19.80 -7.19 17.68
C PRO A 309 20.36 -5.76 17.77
N PRO A 310 19.55 -4.72 17.49
CA PRO A 310 20.01 -3.35 17.54
C PRO A 310 20.50 -2.98 18.95
N PRO A 311 21.60 -2.23 19.08
CA PRO A 311 21.98 -1.62 20.35
C PRO A 311 20.85 -0.75 20.90
N GLN A 312 20.70 -0.70 22.22
CA GLN A 312 19.69 0.16 22.87
C GLN A 312 20.01 1.64 22.60
N GLY A 313 19.08 2.37 21.98
CA GLY A 313 19.22 3.81 21.73
C GLY A 313 18.54 4.26 20.44
N LEU A 314 18.03 5.50 20.40
CA LEU A 314 17.29 6.04 19.26
C LEU A 314 18.13 6.01 17.97
N VAL A 315 19.39 6.45 18.04
CA VAL A 315 20.30 6.55 16.89
C VAL A 315 20.64 5.17 16.32
N SER A 316 21.00 4.21 17.18
CA SER A 316 21.32 2.83 16.76
C SER A 316 20.11 2.15 16.12
N SER A 317 18.93 2.37 16.66
CA SER A 317 17.68 1.86 16.11
C SER A 317 17.27 2.52 14.79
N ILE A 318 17.52 3.81 14.60
CA ILE A 318 17.35 4.48 13.30
C ILE A 318 18.31 3.90 12.27
N LEU A 319 19.58 3.73 12.61
CA LEU A 319 20.59 3.13 11.73
C LEU A 319 20.22 1.68 11.36
N TYR A 320 19.72 0.90 12.31
CA TYR A 320 19.25 -0.46 12.08
C TYR A 320 18.01 -0.49 11.16
N ALA A 321 17.08 0.47 11.28
CA ALA A 321 15.95 0.62 10.38
C ALA A 321 16.38 1.04 8.96
N ILE A 322 17.37 1.94 8.84
CA ILE A 322 17.95 2.33 7.54
C ILE A 322 18.64 1.14 6.88
N ALA A 323 19.42 0.36 7.63
CA ALA A 323 20.06 -0.85 7.12
C ALA A 323 19.04 -1.90 6.67
N CYS A 324 17.97 -2.09 7.46
CA CYS A 324 16.87 -2.98 7.11
C CYS A 324 16.15 -2.53 5.84
N LEU A 325 15.83 -1.23 5.72
CA LEU A 325 15.24 -0.65 4.51
C LEU A 325 16.17 -0.80 3.31
N GLY A 326 17.47 -0.56 3.49
CA GLY A 326 18.50 -0.75 2.48
C GLY A 326 18.53 -2.19 1.97
N PHE A 327 18.51 -3.18 2.87
CA PHE A 327 18.40 -4.59 2.51
C PHE A 327 17.11 -4.89 1.74
N MET A 328 15.98 -4.41 2.25
CA MET A 328 14.66 -4.62 1.64
C MET A 328 14.53 -4.01 0.25
N VAL A 329 15.15 -2.87 -0.01
CA VAL A 329 15.10 -2.16 -1.30
C VAL A 329 16.14 -2.72 -2.27
N PHE A 330 17.32 -3.07 -1.75
CA PHE A 330 18.41 -3.63 -2.56
C PHE A 330 17.98 -4.95 -3.21
N MET A 331 17.27 -5.82 -2.48
CA MET A 331 16.87 -7.13 -3.00
C MET A 331 15.98 -7.04 -4.27
N PRO A 332 14.86 -6.29 -4.31
CA PRO A 332 14.08 -6.07 -5.51
C PRO A 332 14.85 -5.37 -6.63
N VAL A 333 15.64 -4.34 -6.31
CA VAL A 333 16.42 -3.59 -7.33
C VAL A 333 17.50 -4.47 -7.96
N TRP A 334 18.17 -5.28 -7.15
CA TRP A 334 19.15 -6.26 -7.60
C TRP A 334 18.48 -7.33 -8.45
N TRP A 335 17.32 -7.84 -8.01
CA TRP A 335 16.53 -8.82 -8.76
C TRP A 335 16.07 -8.30 -10.13
N GLU A 336 15.55 -7.08 -10.22
CA GLU A 336 15.16 -6.48 -11.51
C GLU A 336 16.35 -6.35 -12.46
N ARG A 337 17.52 -5.95 -11.94
CA ARG A 337 18.75 -5.86 -12.75
C ARG A 337 19.24 -7.23 -13.21
N THR A 338 19.16 -8.26 -12.37
CA THR A 338 19.58 -9.61 -12.73
C THR A 338 18.59 -10.28 -13.68
N GLU A 339 17.28 -10.12 -13.47
CA GLU A 339 16.23 -10.60 -14.38
C GLU A 339 16.35 -9.96 -15.76
N GLY A 340 16.60 -8.64 -15.83
CA GLY A 340 16.85 -7.95 -17.09
C GLY A 340 18.03 -8.55 -17.87
N ARG A 341 19.17 -8.73 -17.19
CA ARG A 341 20.36 -9.38 -17.77
C ARG A 341 20.11 -10.85 -18.15
N LEU A 342 19.32 -11.58 -17.38
CA LEU A 342 18.99 -12.98 -17.66
C LEU A 342 18.08 -13.10 -18.88
N LYS A 343 17.05 -12.26 -19.00
CA LYS A 343 16.17 -12.19 -20.17
C LYS A 343 16.94 -11.77 -21.41
N GLU A 344 17.82 -10.78 -21.29
CA GLU A 344 18.70 -10.34 -22.39
C GLU A 344 19.64 -11.47 -22.84
N LYS A 345 20.30 -12.16 -21.91
CA LYS A 345 21.11 -13.35 -22.23
C LYS A 345 20.31 -14.48 -22.86
N TRP A 346 19.09 -14.74 -22.37
CA TRP A 346 18.19 -15.74 -22.93
C TRP A 346 17.70 -15.36 -24.33
N CYS A 347 17.35 -14.10 -24.57
CA CYS A 347 17.00 -13.60 -25.90
C CYS A 347 18.19 -13.68 -26.86
N ASN A 348 19.38 -13.30 -26.41
CA ASN A 348 20.61 -13.40 -27.22
C ASN A 348 20.96 -14.86 -27.52
N PHE A 349 20.70 -15.77 -26.58
CA PHE A 349 20.88 -17.22 -26.77
C PHE A 349 19.85 -17.83 -27.72
N MET A 350 18.57 -17.47 -27.59
CA MET A 350 17.47 -18.02 -28.41
C MET A 350 17.40 -17.42 -29.82
N LEU A 351 17.77 -16.16 -29.98
CA LEU A 351 17.65 -15.45 -31.26
C LEU A 351 18.96 -15.44 -32.05
N GLY A 352 20.09 -15.81 -31.46
CA GLY A 352 21.39 -15.79 -32.14
C GLY A 352 21.85 -14.41 -32.64
N VAL A 353 21.13 -13.34 -32.26
CA VAL A 353 21.44 -11.96 -32.65
C VAL A 353 22.17 -11.30 -31.48
N LYS A 354 23.45 -10.98 -31.69
CA LYS A 354 24.12 -9.95 -30.90
C LYS A 354 23.49 -8.61 -31.28
N VAL A 355 22.74 -8.02 -30.36
CA VAL A 355 22.35 -6.61 -30.47
C VAL A 355 23.49 -5.83 -29.85
N ASP A 356 24.30 -5.17 -30.69
CA ASP A 356 25.33 -4.22 -30.27
C ASP A 356 24.71 -2.90 -29.78
#